data_AF-A0A7V1E7Z5-F1
#
_entry.id   AF-A0A7V1E7Z5-F1
#
_cell.length_a   1.000
_cell.length_b   1.000
_cell.length_c   1.000
_cell.angle_alpha   90.00
_cell.angle_beta   90.00
_cell.angle_gamma   90.00
#
_symmetry.space_group_name_H-M   'P 1'
#
loop_
_entity.id
_entity.type
_entity.pdbx_description
1 polymer ?
#
loop_
_entity_poly.entity_id
_entity_poly.type
_entity_poly.pdbx_seq_one_letter_code
_entity_poly.pdbx_strand_id
1 'polypeptide(L)' 'MNMAGRARILTLIPAFNEEASITSTIQGLRKTVDGVEIVVVDDGSSDDTATLARAAGASV' A
#
# COMPACT_ATOMS: atom_id res chain seq x y z
N MET A 1 20.50 -18.77 -14.75
CA MET A 1 19.20 -18.07 -14.56
C MET A 1 19.50 -16.58 -14.64
N ASN A 2 18.80 -15.85 -15.51
CA ASN A 2 19.16 -14.49 -15.91
C ASN A 2 19.02 -13.49 -14.74
N MET A 3 20.12 -12.83 -14.39
CA MET A 3 20.23 -11.76 -13.38
C MET A 3 19.86 -10.39 -13.96
N ALA A 4 18.75 -10.29 -14.70
CA ALA A 4 18.15 -8.99 -14.93
C ALA A 4 17.56 -8.55 -13.57
N GLY A 5 18.22 -7.60 -12.90
CA GLY A 5 17.82 -7.13 -11.58
C GLY A 5 16.32 -6.86 -11.53
N ARG A 6 15.60 -7.54 -10.65
CA ARG A 6 14.15 -7.42 -10.50
C ARG A 6 13.79 -5.94 -10.36
N ALA A 7 12.87 -5.46 -11.19
CA ALA A 7 12.42 -4.07 -11.13
C ALA A 7 11.87 -3.78 -9.73
N ARG A 8 12.39 -2.72 -9.08
CA ARG A 8 11.84 -2.24 -7.81
C ARG A 8 10.63 -1.37 -8.12
N ILE A 9 9.51 -1.71 -7.50
CA ILE A 9 8.23 -1.03 -7.72
C ILE A 9 7.81 -0.40 -6.40
N LEU A 10 7.55 0.91 -6.44
CA LEU A 10 6.93 1.67 -5.37
C LEU A 10 5.53 2.07 -5.82
N THR A 11 4.52 1.73 -5.03
CA THR A 11 3.13 2.16 -5.25
C THR A 11 2.76 3.26 -4.26
N LEU A 12 2.31 4.39 -4.79
CA LEU A 12 1.71 5.48 -4.03
C LEU A 12 0.19 5.37 -4.08
N ILE A 13 -0.47 5.41 -2.92
CA ILE A 13 -1.93 5.32 -2.80
C ILE A 13 -2.43 6.58 -2.09
N PRO A 14 -2.97 7.58 -2.80
CA PRO A 14 -3.74 8.64 -2.17
C PRO A 14 -4.97 8.04 -1.49
N ALA A 15 -5.24 8.41 -0.24
CA ALA A 15 -6.39 7.93 0.50
C ALA A 15 -7.02 9.05 1.34
N PHE A 16 -8.36 9.12 1.31
CA PHE A 16 -9.17 10.02 2.14
C PHE A 16 -10.45 9.28 2.54
N ASN A 17 -10.54 8.90 3.81
CA ASN A 17 -11.67 8.14 4.38
C ASN A 17 -11.97 6.80 3.68
N GLU A 18 -10.95 5.96 3.56
CA GLU A 18 -10.96 4.66 2.89
C GLU A 18 -10.85 3.46 3.87
N GLU A 19 -11.27 3.60 5.13
CA GLU A 19 -11.14 2.54 6.14
C GLU A 19 -11.75 1.20 5.69
N ALA A 20 -12.82 1.25 4.89
CA ALA A 20 -13.51 0.07 4.37
C ALA A 20 -12.73 -0.67 3.27
N SER A 21 -11.82 0.00 2.57
CA SER A 21 -11.18 -0.52 1.35
C SER A 21 -9.66 -0.71 1.50
N ILE A 22 -8.99 0.16 2.26
CA ILE A 22 -7.53 0.34 2.24
C ILE A 22 -6.75 -0.94 2.54
N THR A 23 -7.23 -1.74 3.51
CA THR A 23 -6.62 -3.01 3.88
C THR A 23 -6.63 -4.00 2.72
N SER A 24 -7.77 -4.13 2.03
CA SER A 24 -7.92 -5.07 0.91
C SER A 24 -7.06 -4.66 -0.29
N THR A 25 -6.96 -3.36 -0.55
CA THR A 25 -6.10 -2.79 -1.61
C THR A 25 -4.63 -3.13 -1.38
N ILE A 26 -4.11 -2.88 -0.16
CA ILE A 26 -2.73 -3.18 0.20
C ILE A 26 -2.44 -4.67 0.11
N GLN A 27 -3.35 -5.52 0.61
CA GLN A 27 -3.20 -6.97 0.53
C GLN A 27 -3.24 -7.48 -0.92
N GLY A 28 -4.07 -6.89 -1.78
CA GLY A 28 -4.12 -7.20 -3.21
C GLY A 28 -2.78 -6.90 -3.88
N LEU A 29 -2.25 -5.69 -3.70
CA LEU A 29 -0.96 -5.28 -4.27
C LEU A 29 0.19 -6.21 -3.85
N ARG A 30 0.27 -6.56 -2.56
CA ARG A 30 1.29 -7.48 -2.05
C ARG A 30 1.20 -8.89 -2.65
N LYS A 31 0.00 -9.36 -2.98
CA LYS A 31 -0.21 -10.66 -3.63
C LYS A 31 0.11 -10.64 -5.13
N THR A 32 -0.04 -9.50 -5.78
CA THR A 32 0.11 -9.37 -7.24
C THR A 32 1.52 -8.98 -7.66
N VAL A 33 2.25 -8.23 -6.83
CA VAL A 33 3.56 -7.67 -7.19
C VAL A 33 4.59 -8.05 -6.13
N ASP A 34 5.35 -9.14 -6.33
CA ASP A 34 6.33 -9.50 -5.31
C ASP A 34 7.41 -8.42 -5.17
N GLY A 35 7.67 -8.05 -3.91
CA GLY A 35 8.64 -7.02 -3.55
C GLY A 35 8.13 -5.58 -3.69
N VAL A 36 6.84 -5.35 -3.89
CA VAL A 36 6.28 -4.00 -3.93
C VAL A 36 6.47 -3.27 -2.59
N GLU A 37 6.97 -2.05 -2.69
CA GLU A 37 6.96 -1.07 -1.60
C GLU A 37 5.67 -0.24 -1.72
N ILE A 38 4.99 0.01 -0.61
CA ILE A 38 3.68 0.70 -0.61
C ILE A 38 3.75 1.89 0.35
N VAL A 39 3.40 3.07 -0.17
CA VAL A 39 3.23 4.30 0.58
C VAL A 39 1.81 4.80 0.36
N VAL A 40 1.04 4.89 1.43
CA VAL A 40 -0.27 5.55 1.43
C VAL A 40 -0.05 7.01 1.77
N VAL A 41 -0.63 7.91 0.99
CA VAL A 41 -0.64 9.35 1.29
C VAL A 41 -2.02 9.65 1.86
N ASP A 42 -2.09 9.76 3.18
CA ASP A 42 -3.31 10.12 3.89
C ASP A 42 -3.58 11.63 3.76
N ASP A 43 -4.62 11.99 3.01
CA ASP A 43 -4.99 13.38 2.68
C ASP A 43 -5.89 14.00 3.76
N GLY A 44 -5.61 13.70 5.03
CA GLY A 44 -6.36 14.21 6.18
C GLY A 44 -7.63 13.43 6.48
N SER A 45 -7.59 12.09 6.39
CA SER A 45 -8.72 11.24 6.79
C SER A 45 -9.11 11.48 8.25
N SER A 46 -10.41 11.42 8.53
CA SER A 46 -10.97 11.51 9.88
C SER A 46 -11.41 10.16 10.44
N ASP A 47 -11.20 9.09 9.67
CA ASP A 47 -11.54 7.71 9.99
C ASP A 47 -10.28 6.86 10.25
N ASP A 48 -10.41 5.53 10.32
CA ASP A 48 -9.27 4.65 10.64
C ASP A 48 -8.34 4.35 9.45
N THR A 49 -8.45 5.06 8.31
CA THR A 49 -7.67 4.82 7.08
C THR A 49 -6.17 4.65 7.34
N ALA A 50 -5.54 5.63 8.00
CA ALA A 50 -4.10 5.61 8.24
C ALA A 50 -3.68 4.50 9.20
N THR A 51 -4.49 4.21 10.21
CA THR A 51 -4.26 3.14 11.18
C THR A 51 -4.30 1.78 10.49
N LEU A 52 -5.34 1.53 9.68
CA LEU A 52 -5.53 0.28 8.95
C LEU A 52 -4.46 0.09 7.87
N ALA A 53 -4.06 1.15 7.17
CA ALA A 53 -2.98 1.12 6.20
C ALA A 53 -1.64 0.68 6.83
N ARG A 54 -1.27 1.27 7.97
CA ARG A 54 -0.06 0.86 8.72
C ARG A 54 -0.16 -0.59 9.19
N ALA A 55 -1.32 -1.01 9.71
CA ALA A 55 -1.55 -2.39 10.15
C ALA A 55 -1.45 -3.40 8.99
N ALA A 56 -1.85 -3.01 7.77
CA ALA A 56 -1.68 -3.81 6.55
C ALA A 56 -0.23 -3.81 6.00
N GLY A 57 0.68 -3.08 6.65
CA GLY A 57 2.10 -3.04 6.34
C GLY A 57 2.49 -2.03 5.28
N ALA A 58 1.68 -1.00 5.03
CA ALA A 58 2.10 0.16 4.23
C ALA A 58 2.78 1.21 5.11
N SER A 59 3.67 2.01 4.51
CA SER A 59 4.06 3.30 5.08
C SER A 59 2.92 4.31 4.86
N VAL A 60 2.70 5.22 5.80
CA VAL A 60 1.66 6.26 5.74
C VAL A 60 2.20 7.57 6.24
#